data_AF-A0A091KD26-F1
#
_entry.id   AF-A0A091KD26-F1
#
_cell.length_a   1.000
_cell.length_b   1.000
_cell.length_c   1.000
_cell.angle_alpha   90.00
_cell.angle_beta   90.00
_cell.angle_gamma   90.00
#
_symmetry.space_group_name_H-M   'P 1'
#
loop_
_entity.id
_entity.type
_entity.pdbx_description
1 polymer ?
#
loop_
_entity_poly.entity_id
_entity_poly.type
_entity_poly.pdbx_seq_one_letter_code
_entity_poly.pdbx_strand_id
1 'polypeptide(L)'
;RNKELLSKAMSMHKDSENMNDPSRLSAVLQMYDMLRLHDWEKFRSSQASSLTYRTAVFALQKLFDACEKDIEERTDTILEVLDIPPSNDAMTNRKQAMMQDIRNLFRYSYYQNHSEFYSKIITQAGIDSKTAAQRQFMLQCCKTYCLLLLQDPPVKAMWNLQESSKQSLEHVDKK
;
A
#
# COMPACT_ATOMS: atom_id res chain seq x y z
N ARG A 1 32.90 23.06 11.86
CA ARG A 1 33.41 21.72 12.25
C ARG A 1 32.49 20.94 13.18
N ASN A 2 32.48 21.08 14.52
CA ASN A 2 31.65 20.21 15.39
C ASN A 2 30.12 20.39 15.22
N LYS A 3 29.62 21.63 15.08
CA LYS A 3 28.20 21.90 14.80
C LYS A 3 27.73 21.36 13.44
N GLU A 4 28.64 21.29 12.49
CA GLU A 4 28.41 20.87 11.11
C GLU A 4 28.37 19.34 11.01
N LEU A 5 29.26 18.67 11.73
CA LEU A 5 29.23 17.22 11.92
C LEU A 5 27.98 16.76 12.69
N LEU A 6 27.58 17.51 13.72
CA LEU A 6 26.31 17.29 14.42
C LEU A 6 25.10 17.51 13.50
N SER A 7 25.07 18.60 12.73
CA SER A 7 23.98 18.85 11.78
C SER A 7 23.87 17.74 10.72
N LYS A 8 25.01 17.21 10.25
CA LYS A 8 25.06 16.12 9.27
C LYS A 8 24.68 14.77 9.87
N ALA A 9 25.12 14.47 11.09
CA ALA A 9 24.70 13.27 11.80
C ALA A 9 23.19 13.31 12.14
N MET A 10 22.68 14.47 12.59
CA MET A 10 21.26 14.68 12.84
C MET A 10 20.42 14.66 11.57
N SER A 11 20.96 15.10 10.41
CA SER A 11 20.25 14.96 9.13
C SER A 11 20.20 13.50 8.68
N MET A 12 21.27 12.71 8.89
CA MET A 12 21.25 11.27 8.60
C MET A 12 20.26 10.49 9.48
N HIS A 13 20.01 10.95 10.71
CA HIS A 13 18.98 10.38 11.58
C HIS A 13 17.56 10.84 11.24
N LYS A 14 17.37 12.00 10.59
CA LYS A 14 16.03 12.45 10.13
C LYS A 14 15.43 11.50 9.10
N ASP A 15 16.26 10.82 8.33
CA ASP A 15 15.84 9.84 7.31
C ASP A 15 15.81 8.40 7.85
N SER A 16 16.10 8.21 9.15
CA SER A 16 16.05 6.89 9.78
C SER A 16 14.62 6.55 10.18
N GLU A 17 14.12 5.43 9.66
CA GLU A 17 12.82 4.91 10.07
C GLU A 17 12.82 4.42 11.51
N ASN A 18 11.64 4.47 12.15
CA ASN A 18 11.44 3.81 13.43
C ASN A 18 11.38 2.29 13.21
N MET A 19 12.43 1.56 13.58
CA MET A 19 12.51 0.11 13.39
C MET A 19 11.50 -0.70 14.23
N ASN A 20 10.87 -0.08 15.23
CA ASN A 20 9.77 -0.67 16.00
C ASN A 20 8.40 -0.47 15.34
N ASP A 21 8.30 0.39 14.33
CA ASP A 21 7.06 0.60 13.59
C ASP A 21 6.94 -0.46 12.48
N PRO A 22 5.96 -1.37 12.55
CA PRO A 22 5.74 -2.37 11.51
C PRO A 22 5.07 -1.81 10.25
N SER A 23 4.59 -0.56 10.29
CA SER A 23 4.00 0.16 9.16
C SER A 23 5.00 1.06 8.41
N ARG A 24 6.28 1.04 8.82
CA ARG A 24 7.36 1.79 8.16
C ARG A 24 7.52 1.40 6.69
N LEU A 25 8.02 2.31 5.86
CA LEU A 25 8.16 2.14 4.42
C LEU A 25 8.95 0.88 4.07
N SER A 26 10.11 0.62 4.69
CA SER A 26 10.89 -0.59 4.38
C SER A 26 10.13 -1.89 4.64
N ALA A 27 9.37 -1.96 5.74
CA ALA A 27 8.56 -3.12 6.08
C ALA A 27 7.39 -3.30 5.11
N VAL A 28 6.71 -2.22 4.73
CA VAL A 28 5.58 -2.26 3.80
C VAL A 28 6.04 -2.60 2.37
N LEU A 29 7.20 -2.10 1.94
CA LEU A 29 7.82 -2.49 0.66
C LEU A 29 8.15 -3.99 0.64
N GLN A 30 8.70 -4.52 1.73
CA GLN A 30 8.93 -5.97 1.87
C GLN A 30 7.62 -6.76 1.81
N MET A 31 6.55 -6.29 2.46
CA MET A 31 5.23 -6.93 2.35
C MET A 31 4.73 -6.94 0.90
N TYR A 32 4.94 -5.85 0.16
CA TYR A 32 4.55 -5.74 -1.24
C TYR A 32 5.35 -6.70 -2.13
N ASP A 33 6.67 -6.78 -1.94
CA ASP A 33 7.51 -7.71 -2.70
C ASP A 33 7.16 -9.17 -2.40
N MET A 34 6.88 -9.51 -1.14
CA MET A 34 6.42 -10.86 -0.76
C MET A 34 5.09 -11.20 -1.44
N LEU A 35 4.14 -10.25 -1.47
CA LEU A 35 2.87 -10.45 -2.15
C LEU A 35 3.05 -10.69 -3.65
N ARG A 36 3.91 -9.89 -4.29
CA ARG A 36 4.13 -9.91 -5.73
C ARG A 36 4.92 -11.13 -6.21
N LEU A 37 5.98 -11.49 -5.50
CA LEU A 37 6.93 -12.51 -5.95
C LEU A 37 6.57 -13.90 -5.45
N HIS A 38 6.05 -14.01 -4.23
CA HIS A 38 5.84 -15.29 -3.57
C HIS A 38 4.36 -15.65 -3.46
N ASP A 39 3.56 -14.80 -2.82
CA ASP A 39 2.17 -15.16 -2.52
C ASP A 39 1.30 -15.19 -3.78
N TRP A 40 1.62 -14.37 -4.77
CA TRP A 40 1.03 -14.44 -6.10
C TRP A 40 1.29 -15.79 -6.78
N GLU A 41 2.54 -16.26 -6.78
CA GLU A 41 2.89 -17.54 -7.42
C GLU A 41 2.24 -18.72 -6.69
N LYS A 42 2.22 -18.67 -5.36
CA LYS A 42 1.49 -19.64 -4.52
C LYS A 42 -0.01 -19.63 -4.80
N PHE A 43 -0.61 -18.44 -4.94
CA PHE A 43 -2.03 -18.31 -5.26
C PHE A 43 -2.33 -18.87 -6.65
N ARG A 44 -1.55 -18.48 -7.66
CA ARG A 44 -1.64 -18.98 -9.05
C ARG A 44 -1.55 -20.49 -9.15
N SER A 45 -0.56 -21.08 -8.47
CA SER A 45 -0.27 -22.52 -8.53
C SER A 45 -1.25 -23.37 -7.73
N SER A 46 -2.12 -22.76 -6.92
CA SER A 46 -3.14 -23.49 -6.19
C SER A 46 -4.26 -23.98 -7.14
N GLN A 47 -4.78 -25.19 -6.91
CA GLN A 47 -5.94 -25.72 -7.66
C GLN A 47 -7.20 -24.83 -7.53
N ALA A 48 -7.23 -23.91 -6.57
CA ALA A 48 -8.29 -22.94 -6.36
C ALA A 48 -8.23 -21.72 -7.32
N SER A 49 -7.17 -21.61 -8.12
CA SER A 49 -6.93 -20.48 -9.02
C SER A 49 -7.39 -20.84 -10.44
N SER A 50 -8.61 -20.43 -10.79
CA SER A 50 -9.07 -20.36 -12.19
C SER A 50 -8.77 -18.99 -12.83
N LEU A 51 -8.02 -18.12 -12.12
CA LEU A 51 -7.85 -16.72 -12.46
C LEU A 51 -6.67 -16.55 -13.40
N THR A 52 -6.93 -16.12 -14.63
CA THR A 52 -5.83 -15.77 -15.55
C THR A 52 -5.05 -14.59 -14.99
N TYR A 53 -3.75 -14.53 -15.29
CA TYR A 53 -2.90 -13.42 -14.85
C TYR A 53 -3.45 -12.05 -15.28
N ARG A 54 -3.98 -11.95 -16.50
CA ARG A 54 -4.61 -10.72 -17.00
C ARG A 54 -5.83 -10.33 -16.17
N THR A 55 -6.71 -11.28 -15.83
CA THR A 55 -7.87 -11.03 -14.98
C THR A 55 -7.44 -10.60 -13.57
N ALA A 56 -6.38 -11.18 -13.04
CA ALA A 56 -5.83 -10.83 -11.74
C ALA A 56 -5.28 -9.41 -11.70
N VAL A 57 -4.46 -9.02 -12.69
CA VAL A 57 -3.94 -7.65 -12.79
C VAL A 57 -5.06 -6.63 -12.89
N PHE A 58 -6.09 -6.91 -13.71
CA PHE A 58 -7.25 -6.02 -13.82
C PHE A 58 -8.02 -5.90 -12.49
N ALA A 59 -8.20 -7.00 -11.76
CA ALA A 59 -8.85 -6.98 -10.45
C ALA A 59 -8.00 -6.21 -9.42
N LEU A 60 -6.68 -6.36 -9.44
CA LEU A 60 -5.77 -5.61 -8.57
C LEU A 60 -5.77 -4.11 -8.89
N GLN A 61 -5.83 -3.73 -10.17
CA GLN A 61 -5.95 -2.32 -10.56
C GLN A 61 -7.24 -1.70 -9.97
N LYS A 62 -8.38 -2.37 -10.14
CA LYS A 62 -9.65 -1.93 -9.53
C LYS A 62 -9.58 -1.83 -8.01
N LEU A 63 -8.90 -2.77 -7.38
CA LEU A 63 -8.70 -2.76 -5.94
C LEU A 63 -7.86 -1.56 -5.50
N PHE A 64 -6.79 -1.26 -6.23
CA PHE A 64 -5.91 -0.13 -5.95
C PHE A 64 -6.63 1.20 -6.14
N ASP A 65 -7.41 1.35 -7.21
CA ASP A 65 -8.25 2.53 -7.43
C ASP A 65 -9.27 2.71 -6.28
N ALA A 66 -9.86 1.62 -5.79
CA ALA A 66 -10.77 1.68 -4.65
C ALA A 66 -10.07 2.04 -3.32
N CYS A 67 -8.84 1.58 -3.12
CA CYS A 67 -8.02 1.97 -1.96
C CYS A 67 -7.67 3.47 -1.99
N GLU A 68 -7.30 4.00 -3.16
CA GLU A 68 -7.04 5.44 -3.32
C GLU A 68 -8.29 6.25 -2.97
N LYS A 69 -9.44 5.85 -3.52
CA LYS A 69 -10.73 6.51 -3.28
C LYS A 69 -11.15 6.47 -1.81
N ASP A 70 -11.02 5.32 -1.13
CA ASP A 70 -11.37 5.18 0.29
C ASP A 70 -10.51 6.09 1.17
N ILE A 71 -9.19 6.20 0.89
CA ILE A 71 -8.31 7.10 1.64
C ILE A 71 -8.66 8.57 1.37
N GLU A 72 -8.95 8.93 0.12
CA GLU A 72 -9.39 10.28 -0.26
C GLU A 72 -10.70 10.65 0.45
N GLU A 73 -11.75 9.82 0.34
CA GLU A 73 -13.05 10.06 0.97
C GLU A 73 -12.94 10.21 2.50
N ARG A 74 -12.12 9.38 3.16
CA ARG A 74 -11.89 9.47 4.61
C ARG A 74 -11.12 10.73 4.99
N THR A 75 -10.16 11.12 4.15
CA THR A 75 -9.41 12.37 4.35
C THR A 75 -10.37 13.55 4.27
N ASP A 76 -11.18 13.61 3.22
CA ASP A 76 -12.15 14.68 3.00
C ASP A 76 -13.18 14.74 4.14
N THR A 77 -13.68 13.60 4.60
CA THR A 77 -14.59 13.51 5.76
C THR A 77 -13.95 14.13 7.01
N ILE A 78 -12.67 13.87 7.27
CA ILE A 78 -11.97 14.45 8.42
C ILE A 78 -11.80 15.95 8.25
N LEU A 79 -11.42 16.41 7.06
CA LEU A 79 -11.26 17.83 6.77
C LEU A 79 -12.58 18.59 6.94
N GLU A 80 -13.69 18.01 6.48
CA GLU A 80 -15.04 18.55 6.65
C GLU A 80 -15.42 18.65 8.14
N VAL A 81 -15.21 17.59 8.92
CA VAL A 81 -15.46 17.59 10.37
C VAL A 81 -14.62 18.64 11.12
N LEU A 82 -13.44 18.96 10.60
CA LEU A 82 -12.55 19.97 11.17
C LEU A 82 -12.83 21.39 10.63
N ASP A 83 -13.87 21.58 9.82
CA ASP A 83 -14.21 22.83 9.12
C ASP A 83 -13.04 23.39 8.28
N ILE A 84 -12.25 22.50 7.68
CA ILE A 84 -11.09 22.86 6.87
C ILE A 84 -11.49 22.86 5.40
N PRO A 85 -11.38 23.99 4.69
CA PRO A 85 -11.71 24.04 3.29
C PRO A 85 -10.80 23.10 2.49
N PRO A 86 -11.34 22.33 1.52
CA PRO A 86 -10.55 21.64 0.51
C PRO A 86 -9.94 22.69 -0.45
N SER A 87 -8.94 23.42 0.02
CA SER A 87 -8.36 24.56 -0.70
C SER A 87 -7.19 24.14 -1.61
N ASN A 88 -7.22 24.64 -2.84
CA ASN A 88 -6.14 24.62 -3.85
C ASN A 88 -5.07 25.70 -3.62
N ASP A 89 -5.27 26.62 -2.66
CA ASP A 89 -4.29 27.67 -2.35
C ASP A 89 -3.16 27.14 -1.46
N ALA A 90 -1.97 27.65 -1.77
CA ALA A 90 -0.65 27.24 -1.28
C ALA A 90 -0.65 26.49 0.07
N MET A 91 -0.14 25.25 0.04
CA MET A 91 0.03 24.38 1.20
C MET A 91 0.81 25.11 2.30
N THR A 92 0.12 25.57 3.34
CA THR A 92 0.79 26.19 4.50
C THR A 92 1.47 25.11 5.34
N ASN A 93 2.55 25.45 6.05
CA ASN A 93 3.25 24.53 6.96
C ASN A 93 2.31 23.84 7.96
N ARG A 94 1.25 24.54 8.42
CA ARG A 94 0.24 24.00 9.32
C ARG A 94 -0.64 22.93 8.65
N LYS A 95 -1.06 23.16 7.41
CA LYS A 95 -1.84 22.19 6.62
C LYS A 95 -1.00 20.95 6.33
N GLN A 96 0.29 21.12 6.01
CA GLN A 96 1.21 20.00 5.81
C GLN A 96 1.38 19.14 7.07
N ALA A 97 1.60 19.76 8.23
CA ALA A 97 1.70 19.04 9.50
C ALA A 97 0.42 18.26 9.81
N MET A 98 -0.76 18.87 9.61
CA MET A 98 -2.04 18.19 9.84
C MET A 98 -2.28 17.02 8.89
N MET A 99 -1.96 17.17 7.60
CA MET A 99 -2.03 16.06 6.66
C MET A 99 -1.11 14.91 7.07
N GLN A 100 0.05 15.22 7.65
CA GLN A 100 0.94 14.21 8.21
C GLN A 100 0.31 13.50 9.41
N ASP A 101 -0.36 14.24 10.30
CA ASP A 101 -1.07 13.66 11.44
C ASP A 101 -2.23 12.75 11.01
N ILE A 102 -3.01 13.17 10.01
CA ILE A 102 -4.08 12.35 9.41
C ILE A 102 -3.49 11.06 8.83
N ARG A 103 -2.39 11.14 8.07
CA ARG A 103 -1.72 9.95 7.53
C ARG A 103 -1.20 9.04 8.62
N ASN A 104 -0.60 9.57 9.68
CA ASN A 104 -0.11 8.78 10.81
C ASN A 104 -1.27 8.05 11.52
N LEU A 105 -2.40 8.74 11.72
CA LEU A 105 -3.62 8.16 12.27
C LEU A 105 -4.14 7.02 11.39
N PHE A 106 -4.18 7.23 10.07
CA PHE A 106 -4.56 6.20 9.11
C PHE A 106 -3.58 5.04 9.12
N ARG A 107 -2.26 5.26 9.12
CA ARG A 107 -1.26 4.17 9.18
C ARG A 107 -1.50 3.28 10.38
N TYR A 108 -1.71 3.88 11.55
CA TYR A 108 -2.03 3.14 12.77
C TYR A 108 -3.34 2.35 12.63
N SER A 109 -4.41 3.02 12.19
CA SER A 109 -5.73 2.42 12.02
C SER A 109 -5.71 1.25 11.03
N TYR A 110 -5.21 1.45 9.82
CA TYR A 110 -5.10 0.41 8.79
C TYR A 110 -4.21 -0.74 9.27
N TYR A 111 -3.09 -0.47 9.93
CA TYR A 111 -2.25 -1.55 10.43
C TYR A 111 -2.99 -2.46 11.45
N GLN A 112 -3.74 -1.87 12.38
CA GLN A 112 -4.49 -2.55 13.44
C GLN A 112 -5.81 -3.17 12.97
N ASN A 113 -6.44 -2.60 11.93
CA ASN A 113 -7.77 -3.00 11.50
C ASN A 113 -7.83 -4.47 11.04
N HIS A 114 -8.97 -5.09 11.35
CA HIS A 114 -9.28 -6.47 11.00
C HIS A 114 -9.84 -6.60 9.58
N SER A 115 -10.04 -7.85 9.15
CA SER A 115 -10.47 -8.21 7.79
C SER A 115 -11.78 -7.57 7.33
N GLU A 116 -12.67 -7.16 8.24
CA GLU A 116 -13.95 -6.53 7.89
C GLU A 116 -13.76 -5.16 7.22
N PHE A 117 -12.81 -4.36 7.73
CA PHE A 117 -12.49 -3.04 7.19
C PHE A 117 -12.11 -3.15 5.70
N TYR A 118 -11.16 -4.02 5.40
CA TYR A 118 -10.69 -4.26 4.04
C TYR A 118 -11.70 -4.97 3.16
N SER A 119 -12.57 -5.81 3.76
CA SER A 119 -13.66 -6.44 3.00
C SER A 119 -14.60 -5.38 2.41
N LYS A 120 -14.86 -4.26 3.10
CA LYS A 120 -15.71 -3.18 2.58
C LYS A 120 -15.10 -2.55 1.33
N ILE A 121 -13.80 -2.25 1.34
CA ILE A 121 -13.06 -1.69 0.20
C ILE A 121 -13.10 -2.66 -0.99
N ILE A 122 -12.84 -3.96 -0.75
CA ILE A 122 -12.88 -4.99 -1.80
C ILE A 122 -14.27 -5.12 -2.41
N THR A 123 -15.32 -5.08 -1.58
CA THR A 123 -16.72 -5.11 -2.06
C THR A 123 -17.05 -3.88 -2.90
N GLN A 124 -16.61 -2.68 -2.49
CA GLN A 124 -16.79 -1.44 -3.27
C GLN A 124 -16.06 -1.49 -4.62
N ALA A 125 -14.91 -2.18 -4.70
CA ALA A 125 -14.19 -2.40 -5.95
C ALA A 125 -14.94 -3.34 -6.93
N GLY A 126 -16.05 -3.96 -6.51
CA GLY A 126 -16.83 -4.88 -7.33
C GLY A 126 -16.11 -6.19 -7.63
N ILE A 127 -15.21 -6.60 -6.75
CA ILE A 127 -14.38 -7.80 -6.92
C ILE A 127 -15.07 -8.98 -6.26
N ASP A 128 -15.65 -9.86 -7.08
CA ASP A 128 -16.21 -11.12 -6.60
C ASP A 128 -15.08 -12.13 -6.30
N SER A 129 -14.89 -12.41 -5.01
CA SER A 129 -13.90 -13.38 -4.54
C SER A 129 -14.56 -14.75 -4.41
N LYS A 130 -14.34 -15.61 -5.40
CA LYS A 130 -15.01 -16.91 -5.52
C LYS A 130 -14.49 -17.96 -4.53
N THR A 131 -13.25 -17.79 -4.06
CA THR A 131 -12.58 -18.74 -3.16
C THR A 131 -12.03 -18.04 -1.93
N ALA A 132 -11.90 -18.79 -0.82
CA ALA A 132 -11.28 -18.29 0.40
C ALA A 132 -9.82 -17.83 0.16
N ALA A 133 -9.07 -18.56 -0.68
CA ALA A 133 -7.72 -18.21 -1.07
C ALA A 133 -7.67 -16.87 -1.83
N GLN A 134 -8.57 -16.66 -2.78
CA GLN A 134 -8.68 -15.38 -3.50
C GLN A 134 -9.04 -14.25 -2.54
N ARG A 135 -10.02 -14.45 -1.66
CA ARG A 135 -10.42 -13.45 -0.67
C ARG A 135 -9.24 -13.06 0.22
N GLN A 136 -8.50 -14.03 0.74
CA GLN A 136 -7.34 -13.78 1.59
C GLN A 136 -6.24 -13.03 0.83
N PHE A 137 -5.96 -13.41 -0.41
CA PHE A 137 -4.99 -12.72 -1.26
C PHE A 137 -5.39 -11.25 -1.48
N MET A 138 -6.65 -10.99 -1.87
CA MET A 138 -7.15 -9.63 -2.07
C MET A 138 -7.12 -8.78 -0.79
N LEU A 139 -7.41 -9.38 0.37
CA LEU A 139 -7.28 -8.69 1.67
C LEU A 139 -5.86 -8.24 1.95
N GLN A 140 -4.86 -9.08 1.66
CA GLN A 140 -3.46 -8.69 1.85
C GLN A 140 -3.02 -7.64 0.84
N CYS A 141 -3.42 -7.76 -0.43
CA CYS A 141 -3.15 -6.74 -1.44
C CYS A 141 -3.76 -5.39 -1.05
N CYS A 142 -5.01 -5.38 -0.59
CA CYS A 142 -5.71 -4.17 -0.14
C CYS A 142 -4.96 -3.52 1.04
N LYS A 143 -4.67 -4.31 2.08
CA LYS A 143 -3.92 -3.85 3.27
C LYS A 143 -2.59 -3.22 2.91
N THR A 144 -1.75 -3.96 2.17
CA THR A 144 -0.41 -3.50 1.82
C THR A 144 -0.46 -2.26 0.95
N TYR A 145 -1.37 -2.20 -0.02
CA TYR A 145 -1.48 -1.04 -0.90
C TYR A 145 -1.94 0.22 -0.16
N CYS A 146 -2.92 0.11 0.75
CA CYS A 146 -3.30 1.24 1.61
C CYS A 146 -2.11 1.72 2.45
N LEU A 147 -1.32 0.81 3.02
CA LEU A 147 -0.13 1.19 3.80
C LEU A 147 0.95 1.88 2.96
N LEU A 148 1.08 1.55 1.67
CA LEU A 148 1.98 2.23 0.73
C LEU A 148 1.52 3.67 0.42
N LEU A 149 0.21 3.85 0.20
CA LEU A 149 -0.37 5.17 -0.06
C LEU A 149 -0.25 6.12 1.15
N LEU A 150 -0.15 5.57 2.35
CA LEU A 150 -0.06 6.35 3.58
C LEU A 150 1.39 6.72 3.98
N GLN A 151 2.39 6.34 3.17
CA GLN A 151 3.78 6.75 3.38
C GLN A 151 3.99 8.24 3.05
N ASP A 152 5.12 8.78 3.46
CA ASP A 152 5.55 10.15 3.13
C ASP A 152 6.90 10.12 2.39
N PRO A 153 6.94 10.38 1.07
CA PRO A 153 5.78 10.62 0.19
C PRO A 153 4.95 9.33 -0.06
N PRO A 154 3.68 9.44 -0.47
CA PRO A 154 2.84 8.31 -0.85
C PRO A 154 3.47 7.47 -1.97
N VAL A 155 3.44 6.14 -1.83
CA VAL A 155 3.97 5.21 -2.84
C VAL A 155 2.83 4.58 -3.62
N LYS A 156 2.73 4.91 -4.91
CA LYS A 156 1.81 4.26 -5.84
C LYS A 156 2.49 3.06 -6.50
N ALA A 157 2.21 1.87 -5.97
CA ALA A 157 2.72 0.64 -6.57
C ALA A 157 1.92 0.23 -7.82
N MET A 158 2.62 -0.33 -8.81
CA MET A 158 2.01 -0.88 -10.03
C MET A 158 2.25 -2.38 -10.08
N TRP A 159 1.21 -3.13 -10.47
CA TRP A 159 1.30 -4.56 -10.70
C TRP A 159 1.45 -4.84 -12.20
N ASN A 160 2.69 -4.96 -12.66
CA ASN A 160 3.01 -4.97 -14.09
C ASN A 160 2.79 -6.34 -14.74
N LEU A 161 2.19 -6.38 -15.94
CA LEU A 161 2.01 -7.60 -16.75
C LEU A 161 3.32 -8.19 -17.29
N GLN A 162 4.39 -7.40 -17.34
CA GLN A 162 5.60 -7.73 -18.10
C GLN A 162 6.67 -8.45 -17.26
N GLU A 163 6.58 -8.38 -15.94
CA GLU A 163 7.56 -9.00 -15.04
C GLU A 163 7.42 -10.53 -14.98
N SER A 164 6.22 -11.07 -15.25
CA SER A 164 6.02 -12.52 -15.29
C SER A 164 6.77 -13.22 -16.42
N SER A 165 7.20 -12.51 -17.46
CA SER A 165 7.94 -13.13 -18.58
C SER A 165 9.45 -13.24 -18.32
N LYS A 166 10.01 -12.46 -17.39
CA LYS A 166 11.46 -12.46 -17.14
C LYS A 166 11.89 -13.57 -16.19
N GLN A 167 11.09 -13.88 -15.16
CA GLN A 167 11.43 -14.95 -14.21
C GLN A 167 11.23 -16.37 -14.79
N SER A 168 10.39 -16.55 -15.80
CA SER A 168 10.22 -17.85 -16.47
C SER A 168 11.37 -18.24 -17.41
N LEU A 169 12.28 -17.32 -17.74
CA LEU A 169 13.39 -17.57 -18.66
C LEU A 169 14.71 -17.92 -17.95
N GLU A 170 14.85 -17.67 -16.66
CA GLU A 170 16.12 -17.90 -15.93
C GLU A 170 16.26 -19.31 -15.33
N HIS A 171 15.30 -20.22 -15.55
CA HIS A 171 15.35 -21.60 -15.01
C HIS A 171 15.33 -22.71 -16.07
N VAL A 172 15.70 -22.40 -17.31
CA VAL A 172 15.93 -23.42 -18.35
C VAL A 172 17.26 -23.14 -19.05
N ASP A 173 18.36 -23.32 -18.33
CA ASP A 173 19.52 -24.04 -18.87
C ASP A 173 20.56 -24.26 -17.77
N LYS A 174 20.71 -25.53 -17.39
CA LYS A 174 21.93 -26.16 -16.87
C LYS A 174 21.66 -27.67 -16.82
N LYS A 175 21.78 -28.29 -17.99
CA LYS A 175 22.18 -29.69 -18.10
C LYS A 175 23.65 -29.83 -17.73
#